data_AF-A0A8H4QGK9-F1
#
_entry.id   AF-A0A8H4QGK9-F1
#
_cell.length_a   1.000
_cell.length_b   1.000
_cell.length_c   1.000
_cell.angle_alpha   90.00
_cell.angle_beta   90.00
_cell.angle_gamma   90.00
#
_symmetry.space_group_name_H-M   'P 1'
#
loop_
_entity.id
_entity.type
_entity.pdbx_description
1 polymer ?
#
loop_
_entity_poly.entity_id
_entity_poly.type
_entity_poly.pdbx_seq_one_letter_code
_entity_poly.pdbx_strand_id
1 'polypeptide(L)' 'MKISTAFLVASFAFFSRAMAAPKPQETGTVMRCDGDDGESCPTGFRCCGPISITLGGFCVSDTVRICPF' A
#
# COMPACT_ATOMS: atom_id res chain seq x y z
N MET A 1 -26.84 -41.35 -5.56
CA MET A 1 -26.95 -39.88 -5.73
C MET A 1 -26.10 -39.47 -6.93
N LYS A 2 -26.69 -38.89 -7.99
CA LYS A 2 -25.93 -38.34 -9.12
C LYS A 2 -25.65 -36.86 -8.83
N ILE A 3 -24.44 -36.57 -8.36
CA ILE A 3 -23.99 -35.18 -8.19
C ILE A 3 -23.81 -34.62 -9.61
N SER A 4 -24.64 -33.65 -9.96
CA SER A 4 -24.61 -33.02 -11.28
C SER A 4 -23.33 -32.21 -11.43
N THR A 5 -22.58 -32.48 -12.49
CA THR A 5 -21.31 -31.82 -12.83
C THR A 5 -21.44 -30.29 -12.87
N ALA A 6 -22.64 -29.78 -13.18
CA ALA A 6 -22.96 -28.36 -13.17
C ALA A 6 -22.82 -27.72 -11.77
N PHE A 7 -23.18 -28.44 -10.70
CA PHE A 7 -23.02 -27.96 -9.32
C PHE A 7 -21.54 -27.87 -8.92
N LEU A 8 -20.72 -28.80 -9.40
CA LEU A 8 -19.28 -28.85 -9.13
C LEU A 8 -18.55 -27.67 -9.82
N VAL A 9 -18.90 -27.39 -11.08
CA VAL A 9 -18.34 -26.26 -11.83
C VAL A 9 -18.77 -24.92 -11.23
N ALA A 10 -20.05 -24.78 -10.84
CA ALA A 10 -20.54 -23.56 -10.22
C ALA A 10 -19.82 -23.25 -8.90
N SER A 11 -19.71 -24.24 -8.00
CA SER A 11 -19.03 -24.08 -6.71
C SER A 11 -17.55 -23.71 -6.87
N PHE A 12 -16.85 -24.30 -7.83
CA PHE A 12 -15.45 -23.96 -8.12
C PHE A 12 -15.28 -22.53 -8.67
N ALA A 13 -16.21 -22.07 -9.52
CA ALA A 13 -16.18 -20.70 -10.06
C ALA A 13 -16.43 -19.64 -8.98
N PHE A 14 -17.25 -19.93 -7.96
CA PHE A 14 -17.43 -19.04 -6.82
C PHE A 14 -16.21 -19.05 -5.89
N PHE A 15 -15.60 -20.21 -5.66
CA PHE A 15 -14.42 -20.34 -4.80
C PHE A 15 -13.18 -19.61 -5.35
N SER A 16 -12.97 -19.66 -6.66
CA SER A 16 -11.85 -18.97 -7.33
C SER A 16 -11.95 -17.44 -7.24
N ARG A 17 -13.16 -16.87 -7.16
CA ARG A 17 -13.35 -15.41 -6.96
C ARG A 17 -12.97 -14.95 -5.55
N ALA A 18 -13.13 -15.79 -4.53
CA ALA A 18 -12.75 -15.44 -3.16
C ALA A 18 -11.23 -15.30 -2.99
N MET A 19 -10.45 -16.05 -3.76
CA MET A 19 -8.97 -16.02 -3.72
C MET A 19 -8.37 -14.90 -4.59
N ALA A 20 -9.16 -14.33 -5.50
CA ALA A 20 -8.77 -13.18 -6.32
C ALA A 20 -9.06 -11.83 -5.64
N ALA A 21 -9.38 -11.84 -4.34
CA ALA A 21 -9.43 -10.60 -3.58
C ALA A 21 -8.08 -9.90 -3.72
N PRO A 22 -8.05 -8.63 -4.19
CA PRO A 22 -6.80 -7.89 -4.27
C PRO A 22 -6.17 -7.96 -2.88
N LYS A 23 -4.92 -8.43 -2.81
CA LYS A 23 -4.13 -8.28 -1.58
C LYS A 23 -4.33 -6.83 -1.14
N PRO A 24 -4.65 -6.56 0.14
CA PRO A 24 -4.44 -5.24 0.66
C PRO A 24 -3.00 -4.93 0.29
N GLN A 25 -2.80 -4.02 -0.65
CA GLN A 25 -1.54 -3.31 -0.69
C GLN A 25 -1.47 -2.77 0.72
N GLU A 26 -0.41 -3.16 1.43
CA GLU A 26 -0.12 -2.60 2.72
C GLU A 26 0.05 -1.11 2.45
N THR A 27 -1.07 -0.39 2.47
CA THR A 27 -1.15 1.05 2.41
C THR A 27 -0.72 1.44 3.81
N GLY A 28 0.57 1.20 4.11
CA GLY A 28 1.26 1.97 5.11
C GLY A 28 0.94 3.40 4.71
N THR A 29 0.22 4.08 5.59
CA THR A 29 -0.12 5.49 5.41
C THR A 29 1.17 6.18 5.03
N VAL A 30 1.28 6.55 3.76
CA VAL A 30 2.47 7.19 3.23
C VAL A 30 2.50 8.55 3.89
N MET A 31 3.28 8.66 4.96
CA MET A 31 3.41 9.88 5.71
C MET A 31 4.09 10.88 4.79
N ARG A 32 3.37 11.95 4.48
CA ARG A 32 3.87 13.03 3.65
C ARG A 32 4.44 14.12 4.55
N CYS A 33 5.40 14.83 4.00
CA CYS A 33 6.01 15.99 4.65
C CYS A 33 5.99 17.13 3.64
N ASP A 34 5.59 18.32 4.06
CA ASP A 34 5.37 19.44 3.12
C ASP A 34 6.66 20.23 2.77
N GLY A 35 7.83 19.61 2.88
CA GLY A 35 9.10 20.32 2.77
C GLY A 35 9.38 21.23 3.97
N ASP A 36 10.15 22.31 3.76
CA ASP A 36 10.75 23.11 4.83
C ASP A 36 9.73 23.88 5.72
N ASP A 37 8.48 24.07 5.28
CA ASP A 37 7.56 25.04 5.90
C ASP A 37 6.20 24.49 6.40
N GLY A 38 5.94 23.17 6.42
CA GLY A 38 4.54 22.69 6.59
C GLY A 38 4.24 21.56 7.57
N GLU A 39 4.89 20.40 7.43
CA GLU A 39 4.71 19.25 8.34
C GLU A 39 6.04 18.48 8.41
N SER A 40 6.77 18.69 9.51
CA SER A 40 7.97 17.91 9.80
C SER A 40 7.58 16.46 10.07
N CYS A 41 8.33 15.53 9.49
CA CYS A 41 8.17 14.12 9.83
C CYS A 41 8.29 13.90 11.35
N PRO A 42 7.57 12.91 11.92
CA PRO A 42 7.69 12.59 13.33
C PRO A 42 9.12 12.21 13.70
N THR A 43 9.48 12.32 14.98
CA THR A 43 10.84 12.02 15.47
C THR A 43 11.29 10.61 15.04
N GLY A 44 12.49 10.53 14.46
CA GLY A 44 13.04 9.27 13.91
C GLY A 44 12.70 9.05 12.43
N PHE A 45 12.09 10.04 11.77
CA PHE A 45 11.84 10.07 10.35
C PHE A 45 12.34 11.38 9.74
N ARG A 46 12.78 11.30 8.49
CA ARG A 46 13.22 12.43 7.68
C ARG A 46 12.40 12.54 6.42
N CYS A 47 12.24 13.78 5.96
CA CYS A 47 11.57 14.06 4.70
C CYS A 47 12.50 13.71 3.53
N CYS A 48 12.08 12.74 2.71
CA CYS A 48 12.77 12.34 1.50
C CYS A 48 12.02 12.83 0.26
N GLY A 49 12.79 13.30 -0.73
CA GLY A 49 12.27 13.79 -2.00
C GLY A 49 11.86 12.67 -2.97
N PRO A 50 11.18 13.01 -4.08
CA PRO A 50 10.96 14.37 -4.57
C PRO A 50 9.86 15.12 -3.80
N ILE A 51 10.13 16.37 -3.41
CA ILE A 51 9.15 17.24 -2.77
C ILE A 51 8.34 17.91 -3.87
N SER A 52 7.09 17.50 -4.04
CA SER A 52 6.16 18.15 -4.96
C SER A 52 5.47 19.32 -4.27
N ILE A 53 5.34 20.46 -4.94
CA ILE A 53 4.62 21.63 -4.41
C ILE A 53 3.15 21.35 -4.06
N THR A 54 2.57 20.28 -4.62
CA THR A 54 1.16 19.90 -4.41
C THR A 54 1.01 18.73 -3.46
N LEU A 55 2.08 17.94 -3.25
CA LEU A 55 1.99 16.63 -2.62
C LEU A 55 3.01 16.43 -1.48
N GLY A 56 3.95 17.35 -1.29
CA GLY A 56 5.08 17.18 -0.37
C GLY A 56 6.04 16.06 -0.79
N GLY A 57 6.99 15.76 0.08
CA GLY A 57 7.83 14.57 0.06
C GLY A 57 7.24 13.43 0.88
N PHE A 58 8.08 12.44 1.20
CA PHE A 58 7.70 11.25 1.96
C PHE A 58 8.58 11.10 3.21
N CYS A 59 7.97 10.78 4.35
CA CYS A 59 8.69 10.49 5.57
C CYS A 59 9.27 9.08 5.53
N VAL A 60 10.59 9.00 5.67
CA VAL A 60 11.35 7.75 5.71
C VAL A 60 12.05 7.65 7.05
N SER A 61 12.12 6.46 7.63
CA SER A 61 12.81 6.27 8.91
C SER A 61 14.29 6.66 8.81
N ASP A 62 14.81 7.35 9.83
CA ASP A 62 16.22 7.75 9.95
C ASP A 62 17.20 6.56 9.94
N THR A 63 16.70 5.36 10.19
CA THR A 63 17.47 4.11 10.05
C THR A 63 17.93 3.89 8.61
N VAL A 64 17.15 4.35 7.64
CA VAL A 64 17.49 4.28 6.22
C VAL A 64 18.34 5.51 5.92
N ARG A 65 19.66 5.35 5.79
CA ARG A 65 20.58 6.47 5.55
C ARG A 65 20.44 7.12 4.17
N ILE A 66 19.83 6.44 3.20
CA ILE A 66 19.65 6.93 1.83
C ILE A 66 18.15 7.01 1.52
N CYS A 67 17.69 8.09 0.89
CA CYS A 67 16.30 8.17 0.45
C CYS A 67 16.09 7.15 -0.69
N PRO A 68 15.13 6.22 -0.58
CA PRO A 68 14.83 5.30 -1.67
C PRO A 68 14.19 6.10 -2.80
N PHE A 69 14.88 6.17 -3.94
CA PHE A 69 14.39 6.77 -5.19
C PHE A 69 13.88 5.67 -6.11
#